data_AF-A0A1H5S3K8-F1
#
_entry.id   AF-A0A1H5S3K8-F1
#
_cell.length_a   1.000
_cell.length_b   1.000
_cell.length_c   1.000
_cell.angle_alpha   90.00
_cell.angle_beta   90.00
_cell.angle_gamma   90.00
#
_symmetry.space_group_name_H-M   'P 1'
#
loop_
_entity.id
_entity.type
_entity.pdbx_description
1 polymer ?
#
loop_
_entity_poly.entity_id
_entity_poly.type
_entity_poly.pdbx_seq_one_letter_code
_entity_poly.pdbx_strand_id
1 'polypeptide(L)'
;MKKVNRNNGAIDVTTVGGRIKKLRTDAGFTQEELAARLHLEGKSAISNYENNSRGVSAEMLMQLSRLFHVSADYILNGDSPDNLDPIVNEAIEILNNLKTDKAKKSALEMLRQIQILEG
;
A
#
# COMPACT_ATOMS: atom_id res chain seq x y z
N MET A 1 8.33 -13.02 25.59
CA MET A 1 7.79 -13.70 24.37
C MET A 1 6.48 -13.02 23.98
N LYS A 2 6.49 -12.15 22.95
CA LYS A 2 5.24 -11.57 22.43
C LYS A 2 4.55 -12.63 21.59
N LYS A 3 3.37 -13.07 22.03
CA LYS A 3 2.51 -14.01 21.28
C LYS A 3 2.06 -13.32 19.99
N VAL A 4 2.60 -13.73 18.84
CA VAL A 4 2.09 -13.32 17.54
C VAL A 4 0.79 -14.08 17.31
N ASN A 5 -0.34 -13.37 17.40
CA ASN A 5 -1.65 -13.92 17.12
C ASN A 5 -1.84 -14.06 15.60
N ARG A 6 -1.87 -15.30 15.12
CA ARG A 6 -2.11 -15.67 13.73
C ARG A 6 -3.61 -15.80 13.47
N ASN A 7 -4.31 -14.68 13.27
CA ASN A 7 -5.65 -14.72 12.70
C ASN A 7 -5.55 -14.66 11.18
N ASN A 8 -5.57 -15.84 10.56
CA ASN A 8 -5.61 -16.07 9.12
C ASN A 8 -7.02 -15.77 8.56
N GLY A 9 -7.35 -14.49 8.40
CA GLY A 9 -8.44 -14.00 7.56
C GLY A 9 -7.87 -12.90 6.69
N ALA A 10 -7.91 -13.05 5.37
CA ALA A 10 -7.31 -12.09 4.45
C ALA A 10 -7.74 -10.65 4.79
N ILE A 11 -6.79 -9.71 4.84
CA ILE A 11 -7.10 -8.29 5.04
C ILE A 11 -7.87 -7.82 3.81
N ASP A 12 -9.11 -7.35 4.02
CA ASP A 12 -9.95 -6.81 2.94
C ASP A 12 -9.46 -5.42 2.52
N VAL A 13 -8.65 -5.36 1.47
CA VAL A 13 -8.07 -4.12 0.93
C VAL A 13 -9.03 -3.34 0.01
N THR A 14 -10.30 -3.73 -0.11
CA THR A 14 -11.29 -2.94 -0.86
C THR A 14 -11.70 -1.67 -0.12
N THR A 15 -11.49 -1.63 1.19
CA THR A 15 -11.82 -0.48 2.06
C THR A 15 -10.59 0.34 2.47
N VAL A 16 -10.80 1.62 2.81
CA VAL A 16 -9.76 2.50 3.34
C VAL A 16 -9.15 1.91 4.62
N GLY A 17 -10.00 1.46 5.55
CA GLY A 17 -9.55 0.84 6.79
C GLY A 17 -8.73 -0.42 6.56
N GLY A 18 -9.11 -1.23 5.58
CA GLY A 18 -8.36 -2.41 5.19
C GLY A 18 -6.98 -2.11 4.63
N ARG A 19 -6.85 -1.07 3.80
CA ARG A 19 -5.55 -0.62 3.28
C ARG A 19 -4.65 -0.05 4.38
N ILE A 20 -5.21 0.72 5.31
CA ILE A 20 -4.47 1.19 6.51
C ILE A 20 -3.97 0.00 7.33
N LYS A 21 -4.84 -0.99 7.55
CA LYS A 21 -4.49 -2.22 8.29
C LYS A 21 -3.37 -2.98 7.60
N LYS A 22 -3.43 -3.12 6.27
CA LYS A 22 -2.38 -3.74 5.46
C LYS A 22 -1.05 -3.01 5.59
N LEU A 23 -1.03 -1.70 5.37
CA LEU A 23 0.19 -0.88 5.53
C LEU A 23 0.79 -1.02 6.92
N ARG A 24 -0.05 -1.00 7.96
CA ARG A 24 0.39 -1.21 9.34
C ARG A 24 1.02 -2.59 9.55
N THR A 25 0.37 -3.65 9.07
CA THR A 25 0.86 -5.02 9.25
C THR A 25 2.12 -5.30 8.46
N ASP A 26 2.23 -4.76 7.24
CA ASP A 26 3.39 -4.91 6.37
C ASP A 26 4.61 -4.19 6.98
N ALA A 27 4.39 -3.05 7.65
CA ALA A 27 5.41 -2.34 8.43
C ALA A 27 5.72 -3.01 9.80
N GLY A 28 5.03 -4.09 10.16
CA GLY A 28 5.24 -4.81 11.42
C GLY A 28 4.76 -4.09 12.68
N PHE A 29 3.90 -3.07 12.55
CA PHE A 29 3.43 -2.29 13.69
C PHE A 29 2.16 -2.90 14.32
N THR A 30 2.08 -2.83 15.65
CA THR A 30 0.81 -2.94 16.39
C THR A 30 -0.01 -1.66 16.22
N GLN A 31 -1.32 -1.72 16.50
CA GLN A 31 -2.17 -0.52 16.46
C GLN A 31 -1.70 0.57 17.43
N GLU A 32 -1.14 0.18 18.58
CA GLU A 32 -0.56 1.11 19.57
C GLU A 32 0.71 1.79 19.03
N GLU A 33 1.58 1.03 18.36
CA GLU A 33 2.79 1.58 17.74
C GLU A 33 2.47 2.53 16.59
N LEU A 34 1.45 2.21 15.78
CA LEU A 34 0.98 3.14 14.73
C LEU A 34 0.39 4.41 15.35
N ALA A 35 -0.41 4.29 16.41
CA ALA A 35 -0.96 5.45 17.11
C ALA A 35 0.14 6.37 17.64
N ALA A 36 1.17 5.80 18.29
CA ALA A 36 2.31 6.57 18.78
C ALA A 36 3.07 7.30 17.66
N ARG A 37 3.27 6.65 16.51
CA ARG A 37 3.92 7.26 15.33
C ARG A 37 3.12 8.38 14.69
N LEU A 38 1.80 8.37 14.86
CA LEU A 38 0.88 9.40 14.38
C LEU A 38 0.52 10.41 15.49
N HIS A 39 1.23 10.39 16.60
CA HIS A 39 1.01 11.28 17.75
C HIS A 39 -0.42 11.22 18.31
N LEU A 40 -1.04 10.04 18.28
CA LEU A 40 -2.34 9.77 18.85
C LEU A 40 -2.22 9.19 20.26
N GLU A 41 -3.15 9.55 21.14
CA GLU A 41 -3.13 9.17 22.56
C GLU A 41 -3.28 7.65 22.81
N GLY A 42 -3.78 6.88 21.83
CA GLY A 42 -3.83 5.43 21.93
C GLY A 42 -4.44 4.72 20.71
N LYS A 43 -4.41 3.39 20.72
CA LYS A 43 -4.83 2.54 19.58
C LYS A 43 -6.28 2.68 19.11
N SER A 44 -7.18 3.25 19.92
CA SER A 44 -8.62 3.30 19.63
C SER A 44 -8.92 3.99 18.30
N ALA A 45 -8.21 5.08 17.99
CA ALA A 45 -8.36 5.77 16.71
C ALA A 45 -7.97 4.87 15.53
N ILE A 46 -6.82 4.18 15.62
CA ILE A 46 -6.35 3.24 14.60
C ILE A 46 -7.34 2.09 14.42
N SER A 47 -7.84 1.51 15.52
CA SER A 47 -8.85 0.46 15.43
C SER A 47 -10.12 0.94 14.74
N ASN A 48 -10.53 2.18 14.97
CA ASN A 48 -11.72 2.74 14.31
C ASN A 48 -11.50 2.96 12.82
N TYR A 49 -10.31 3.44 12.43
CA TYR A 49 -9.94 3.56 11.03
C TYR A 49 -9.92 2.20 10.33
N GLU A 50 -9.25 1.21 10.93
CA GLU A 50 -9.07 -0.11 10.33
C GLU A 50 -10.37 -0.92 10.20
N ASN A 51 -11.35 -0.65 11.06
CA ASN A 51 -12.66 -1.27 11.02
C ASN A 51 -13.69 -0.45 10.23
N ASN A 52 -13.27 0.66 9.59
CA ASN A 52 -14.14 1.60 8.88
C ASN A 52 -15.28 2.18 9.76
N SER A 53 -15.15 2.14 11.09
CA SER A 53 -16.15 2.72 12.00
C SER A 53 -16.03 4.24 12.11
N ARG A 54 -14.88 4.80 11.71
CA ARG A 54 -14.64 6.23 11.58
C ARG A 54 -13.77 6.53 10.37
N GLY A 55 -14.13 7.54 9.60
CA GLY A 55 -13.31 8.05 8.50
C GLY A 55 -12.02 8.73 8.99
N VAL A 56 -11.04 8.81 8.10
CA VAL A 56 -9.76 9.47 8.32
C VAL A 56 -9.87 10.93 7.86
N SER A 57 -9.38 11.89 8.65
CA SER A 57 -9.33 13.29 8.22
C SER A 57 -8.26 13.50 7.14
N ALA A 58 -8.36 14.57 6.35
CA ALA A 58 -7.35 14.89 5.34
C ALA A 58 -5.94 15.02 5.96
N GLU A 59 -5.84 15.62 7.15
CA GLU A 59 -4.57 15.74 7.87
C GLU A 59 -3.98 14.37 8.24
N MET A 60 -4.79 13.49 8.82
CA MET A 60 -4.37 12.15 9.21
C MET A 60 -4.00 11.30 7.98
N LEU A 61 -4.73 11.47 6.88
CA LEU A 61 -4.42 10.83 5.59
C LEU A 61 -3.04 11.25 5.08
N MET A 62 -2.70 12.54 5.17
CA MET A 62 -1.38 13.04 4.80
C MET A 62 -0.26 12.52 5.73
N GLN A 63 -0.55 12.36 7.02
CA GLN A 63 0.40 11.76 7.96
C GLN A 63 0.66 10.28 7.64
N LEU A 64 -0.40 9.51 7.37
CA LEU A 64 -0.31 8.10 6.95
C LEU A 64 0.46 7.95 5.63
N SER A 65 0.15 8.78 4.64
CA SER A 65 0.84 8.81 3.34
C SER A 65 2.35 9.02 3.51
N ARG A 66 2.76 10.00 4.32
CA ARG A 66 4.18 10.24 4.62
C ARG A 66 4.82 9.11 5.41
N LEU A 67 4.14 8.57 6.41
CA LEU A 67 4.67 7.51 7.27
C LEU A 67 4.94 6.22 6.49
N PHE A 68 4.06 5.88 5.54
CA PHE A 68 4.13 4.64 4.78
C PHE A 68 4.70 4.80 3.37
N HIS A 69 5.10 6.01 2.97
CA HIS A 69 5.64 6.31 1.65
C HIS A 69 4.71 5.87 0.50
N VAL A 70 3.41 6.11 0.66
CA VAL A 70 2.37 5.85 -0.35
C VAL A 70 1.58 7.11 -0.66
N SER A 71 0.90 7.18 -1.80
CA SER A 71 0.01 8.29 -2.10
C SER A 71 -1.23 8.27 -1.19
N ALA A 72 -1.77 9.46 -0.90
CA ALA A 72 -3.07 9.58 -0.25
C ALA A 72 -4.18 8.90 -1.07
N ASP A 73 -4.06 8.95 -2.41
CA ASP A 73 -5.00 8.31 -3.32
C ASP A 73 -4.98 6.78 -3.17
N TYR A 74 -3.81 6.14 -3.05
CA TYR A 74 -3.73 4.71 -2.77
C TYR A 74 -4.50 4.33 -1.49
N ILE A 75 -4.38 5.12 -0.42
CA ILE A 75 -5.10 4.85 0.82
C ILE A 75 -6.63 4.98 0.59
N LEU A 76 -7.06 5.96 -0.20
CA LEU A 76 -8.47 6.23 -0.48
C LEU A 76 -9.11 5.26 -1.48
N ASN A 77 -8.40 4.87 -2.53
CA ASN A 77 -8.94 4.19 -3.71
C ASN A 77 -8.24 2.86 -4.01
N GLY A 78 -7.06 2.61 -3.44
CA GLY A 78 -6.25 1.41 -3.70
C GLY A 78 -5.39 1.53 -4.95
N ASP A 79 -4.84 0.40 -5.37
CA ASP A 79 -4.15 0.26 -6.66
C ASP A 79 -5.20 0.25 -7.78
N SER A 80 -5.68 1.43 -8.18
CA SER A 80 -6.26 1.58 -9.51
C SER A 80 -5.09 1.73 -10.50
N PRO A 81 -5.22 1.24 -11.74
CA PRO A 81 -4.29 1.57 -12.81
C PRO A 81 -4.08 3.09 -12.98
N ASP A 82 -5.04 3.89 -12.53
CA ASP A 82 -4.99 5.36 -12.66
C ASP A 82 -4.04 6.04 -11.66
N ASN A 83 -3.47 5.31 -10.69
CA ASN A 83 -2.69 5.86 -9.57
C ASN A 83 -1.17 5.63 -9.65
N LEU A 84 -0.67 5.03 -10.73
CA LEU A 84 0.77 4.84 -10.91
C LEU A 84 1.44 6.09 -11.47
N ASP A 85 2.75 6.18 -11.30
CA ASP A 85 3.56 7.20 -11.99
C ASP A 85 3.25 7.16 -13.50
N PRO A 86 3.09 8.30 -14.18
CA PRO A 86 2.76 8.34 -15.60
C PRO A 86 3.67 7.46 -16.48
N ILE A 87 4.96 7.37 -16.14
CA ILE A 87 5.95 6.55 -16.86
C ILE A 87 5.67 5.06 -16.62
N VAL A 88 5.29 4.68 -15.39
CA VAL A 88 4.93 3.29 -15.06
C VAL A 88 3.64 2.89 -15.78
N ASN A 89 2.67 3.81 -15.86
CA ASN A 89 1.44 3.58 -16.62
C ASN A 89 1.70 3.39 -18.11
N GLU A 90 2.50 4.26 -18.72
CA GLU A 90 2.91 4.12 -20.11
C GLU A 90 3.62 2.78 -20.35
N ALA A 91 4.52 2.37 -19.44
CA ALA A 91 5.19 1.08 -19.53
C ALA A 91 4.21 -0.10 -19.47
N ILE A 92 3.19 -0.05 -18.60
CA ILE A 92 2.15 -1.06 -18.51
C ILE A 92 1.31 -1.12 -19.79
N GLU A 93 0.92 0.01 -20.36
CA GLU A 93 0.19 0.07 -21.63
C GLU A 93 0.98 -0.56 -22.77
N ILE A 94 2.27 -0.23 -22.89
CA ILE A 94 3.17 -0.82 -23.88
C ILE A 94 3.23 -2.34 -23.69
N LEU A 95 3.46 -2.81 -22.47
CA LEU A 95 3.53 -4.25 -22.16
C LEU A 95 2.23 -4.98 -22.48
N ASN A 96 1.08 -4.37 -22.21
CA ASN A 96 -0.24 -4.93 -22.50
C ASN A 96 -0.49 -5.05 -24.01
N ASN A 97 0.00 -4.10 -24.81
CA ASN A 97 -0.12 -4.08 -26.27
C ASN A 97 0.84 -5.05 -26.99
N LEU A 98 1.76 -5.69 -26.29
CA LEU A 98 2.61 -6.73 -26.87
C LEU A 98 1.80 -7.99 -27.21
N LYS A 99 1.91 -8.42 -28.48
CA LYS A 99 1.07 -9.50 -29.05
C LYS A 99 1.39 -10.92 -28.56
N THR A 100 2.57 -11.14 -27.97
CA THR A 100 3.01 -12.50 -27.62
C THR A 100 3.63 -12.54 -26.23
N ASP A 101 3.44 -13.67 -25.54
CA ASP A 101 4.07 -13.91 -24.24
C ASP A 101 5.60 -13.88 -24.32
N LYS A 102 6.16 -14.30 -25.47
CA LYS A 102 7.61 -14.22 -25.70
C LYS A 102 8.10 -12.76 -25.69
N ALA A 103 7.36 -11.85 -26.32
CA ALA A 103 7.69 -10.43 -26.32
C ALA A 103 7.55 -9.84 -24.91
N LYS A 104 6.47 -10.15 -24.19
CA LYS A 104 6.25 -9.70 -22.80
C LYS A 104 7.38 -10.16 -21.87
N LYS A 105 7.78 -11.42 -21.96
CA LYS A 105 8.92 -11.98 -21.20
C LYS A 105 10.23 -11.28 -21.53
N SER A 106 10.49 -11.03 -22.81
CA SER A 106 11.71 -10.33 -23.22
C SER A 106 11.77 -8.89 -22.69
N ALA A 107 10.64 -8.18 -22.72
CA ALA A 107 10.53 -6.84 -22.14
C ALA A 107 10.77 -6.84 -20.62
N LEU A 108 10.19 -7.80 -19.91
CA LEU A 108 10.41 -7.96 -18.47
C LEU A 108 11.90 -8.23 -18.14
N GLU A 109 12.59 -9.06 -18.93
CA GLU A 109 14.01 -9.30 -18.73
C GLU A 109 14.85 -8.02 -18.94
N MET A 110 14.51 -7.18 -19.92
CA MET A 110 15.20 -5.89 -20.10
C MET A 110 15.04 -4.97 -18.89
N LEU A 111 13.82 -4.87 -18.33
CA LEU A 111 13.58 -4.09 -17.11
C LEU A 111 14.38 -4.61 -15.91
N ARG A 112 14.51 -5.94 -15.78
CA ARG A 112 15.35 -6.56 -14.73
C ARG A 112 16.83 -6.19 -14.88
N GLN A 113 17.35 -6.15 -16.11
CA GLN A 113 18.74 -5.74 -16.33
C GLN A 113 18.97 -4.28 -15.92
N ILE A 114 18.03 -3.39 -16.23
CA ILE A 114 18.11 -1.99 -15.80
C ILE A 114 18.14 -1.90 -14.28
N GLN A 115 17.26 -2.63 -13.59
CA GLN A 115 17.23 -2.64 -12.12
C GLN A 115 18.56 -3.11 -11.50
N ILE A 116 19.25 -4.07 -12.13
CA ILE A 116 20.57 -4.54 -11.68
C ILE A 116 21.64 -3.46 -11.86
N LEU A 117 21.54 -2.62 -12.89
CA LEU A 117 22.51 -1.56 -13.18
C LEU A 117 22.37 -0.34 -12.25
N GLU A 118 21.20 -0.15 -11.64
CA GLU A 118 20.93 0.95 -10.71
C GLU A 118 21.29 0.63 -9.25
N GLY A 119 21.44 -0.66 -8.91
CA GLY A 119 21.79 -1.15 -7.56
C GLY A 119 23.28 -1.39 -7.38
#